data_AF-D4DZR5-F1
#
_entry.id   AF-D4DZR5-F1
#
_cell.length_a   1.000
_cell.length_b   1.000
_cell.length_c   1.000
_cell.angle_alpha   90.00
_cell.angle_beta   90.00
_cell.angle_gamma   90.00
#
_symmetry.space_group_name_H-M   'P 1'
#
loop_
_entity.id
_entity.type
_entity.pdbx_description
1 polymer ?
#
loop_
_entity_poly.entity_id
_entity_poly.type
_entity_poly.pdbx_seq_one_letter_code
_entity_poly.pdbx_strand_id
1 'polypeptide(L)' 'MVTKRIRTLQVNGQEVDTIGIPIHWGYEGLTKKGFIANTLTPFVGDANTQTPEFKAFLVNVEKV' A
#
# COMPACT_ATOMS: atom_id res chain seq x y z
N MET A 1 11.34 -2.64 4.95
CA MET A 1 11.84 -2.11 6.24
C MET A 1 10.90 -2.58 7.33
N VAL A 2 11.41 -3.19 8.40
CA VAL A 2 10.61 -3.58 9.58
C VAL A 2 10.74 -2.47 10.65
N THR A 3 9.64 -2.04 11.26
CA THR A 3 9.67 -0.93 12.22
C THR A 3 8.50 -0.99 13.21
N LYS A 4 8.70 -0.50 14.44
CA LYS A 4 7.65 -0.38 15.48
C LYS A 4 6.65 0.77 15.24
N ARG A 5 6.86 1.56 14.18
CA ARG A 5 6.04 2.74 13.85
C ARG A 5 4.66 2.38 13.32
N ILE A 6 4.54 1.22 12.68
CA ILE A 6 3.27 0.64 12.26
C ILE A 6 3.07 -0.59 13.15
N ARG A 7 1.92 -0.68 13.82
CA ARG A 7 1.60 -1.76 14.75
C ARG A 7 0.38 -2.51 14.25
N THR A 8 0.35 -3.82 14.50
CA THR A 8 -0.83 -4.66 14.33
C THR A 8 -1.99 -4.12 15.15
N LEU A 9 -3.20 -4.16 14.59
CA LEU A 9 -4.43 -3.71 15.24
C LEU A 9 -5.35 -4.90 15.53
N GLN A 10 -6.11 -4.82 16.61
CA GLN A 10 -7.18 -5.77 16.92
C GLN A 10 -8.50 -5.24 16.33
N VAL A 11 -9.05 -5.91 15.33
CA VAL A 11 -10.29 -5.51 14.65
C VAL A 11 -11.21 -6.72 14.55
N ASN A 12 -12.40 -6.64 15.14
CA ASN A 12 -13.38 -7.74 15.12
C ASN A 12 -12.81 -9.10 15.60
N GLY A 13 -11.97 -9.08 16.64
CA GLY A 13 -11.31 -10.27 17.18
C GLY A 13 -10.18 -10.83 16.30
N GLN A 14 -9.76 -10.11 15.27
CA GLN A 14 -8.67 -10.48 14.38
C GLN A 14 -7.49 -9.52 14.51
N GLU A 15 -6.29 -10.05 14.34
CA GLU A 15 -5.08 -9.26 14.14
C GLU A 15 -5.02 -8.79 12.68
N VAL A 16 -4.97 -7.48 12.49
CA VAL A 16 -4.88 -6.82 11.18
C VAL A 16 -3.56 -6.09 11.08
N ASP A 17 -2.72 -6.54 10.15
CA ASP A 17 -1.44 -5.92 9.82
C ASP A 17 -1.57 -4.91 8.68
N THR A 18 -0.87 -3.79 8.82
CA THR A 18 -0.83 -2.73 7.79
C THR A 18 0.54 -2.71 7.11
N ILE A 19 0.54 -2.79 5.77
CA ILE A 19 1.76 -2.70 4.95
C ILE A 19 1.83 -1.31 4.32
N GLY A 20 2.85 -0.52 4.69
CA GLY A 20 3.08 0.81 4.12
C GLY A 20 3.94 0.76 2.86
N ILE A 21 3.44 1.32 1.76
CA ILE A 21 4.11 1.34 0.45
C ILE A 21 4.30 2.80 -0.01
N PRO A 22 5.53 3.36 -0.01
CA PRO A 22 5.76 4.70 -0.52
C PRO A 22 5.67 4.76 -2.05
N ILE A 23 5.30 5.93 -2.59
CA ILE A 23 4.93 6.10 -4.01
C ILE A 23 6.02 6.74 -4.88
N HIS A 24 7.24 6.91 -4.37
CA HIS A 24 8.24 7.80 -4.95
C HIS A 24 9.23 7.14 -5.93
N TRP A 25 9.03 5.87 -6.27
CA TRP A 25 9.90 5.13 -7.20
C TRP A 25 9.16 4.76 -8.49
N GLY A 26 9.94 4.60 -9.55
CA GLY A 26 9.49 4.18 -10.87
C GLY A 26 10.64 3.65 -11.72
N TYR A 27 10.38 3.49 -13.03
CA TYR A 27 11.35 2.94 -13.98
C TYR A 27 12.27 3.99 -14.62
N GLU A 28 11.92 5.27 -14.50
CA GLU A 28 12.65 6.41 -15.07
C GLU A 28 13.00 7.43 -13.97
N GLY A 29 14.20 8.01 -14.07
CA GLY A 29 14.71 9.02 -13.14
C GLY A 29 16.18 8.81 -12.76
N LEU A 30 16.70 9.73 -11.94
CA LEU A 30 18.08 9.68 -11.43
C LEU A 30 18.25 8.83 -10.16
N THR A 31 17.13 8.43 -9.54
CA THR A 31 17.13 7.59 -8.34
C THR A 31 17.24 6.11 -8.71
N LYS A 32 17.35 5.23 -7.70
CA LYS A 32 17.33 3.78 -7.95
C LYS A 32 15.99 3.41 -8.60
N LYS A 33 16.05 2.61 -9.67
CA LYS A 33 14.85 2.04 -10.31
C LYS A 33 14.05 1.23 -9.28
N GLY A 34 12.74 1.32 -9.38
CA GLY A 34 11.80 0.57 -8.55
C GLY A 34 10.49 0.34 -9.28
N PHE A 35 9.48 -0.11 -8.55
CA PHE A 35 8.16 -0.39 -9.08
C PHE A 35 7.18 0.74 -8.75
N ILE A 36 6.24 0.99 -9.66
CA ILE A 36 5.15 1.94 -9.44
C ILE A 36 4.16 1.34 -8.44
N ALA A 37 3.93 2.02 -7.32
CA ALA A 37 3.03 1.53 -6.25
C ALA A 37 1.59 1.27 -6.73
N ASN A 38 1.09 2.10 -7.65
CA ASN A 38 -0.26 1.96 -8.20
C ASN A 38 -0.46 0.70 -9.07
N THR A 39 0.57 -0.11 -9.29
CA THR A 39 0.41 -1.47 -9.84
C THR A 39 -0.42 -2.36 -8.90
N LEU A 40 -0.48 -2.01 -7.61
CA LEU A 40 -1.18 -2.78 -6.57
C LEU A 40 -2.57 -2.22 -6.22
N THR A 41 -2.84 -0.96 -6.54
CA THR A 41 -4.07 -0.27 -6.11
C THR A 41 -5.27 -0.70 -6.95
N PRO A 42 -6.47 -0.85 -6.36
CA PRO A 42 -7.67 -1.20 -7.09
C PRO A 42 -8.18 -0.06 -7.98
N PHE A 43 -8.95 -0.41 -9.02
CA PHE A 43 -9.65 0.56 -9.87
C PHE A 43 -11.09 0.76 -9.39
N VAL A 44 -11.24 1.37 -8.22
CA VAL A 44 -12.53 1.73 -7.60
C VAL A 44 -12.39 3.11 -6.96
N GLY A 45 -13.47 3.89 -6.96
CA GLY A 45 -13.47 5.24 -6.40
C GLY A 45 -14.65 5.50 -5.45
N ASP A 46 -14.53 6.59 -4.70
CA ASP A 46 -15.60 7.11 -3.85
C ASP A 46 -16.90 7.33 -4.63
N ALA A 47 -18.04 7.05 -3.99
CA ALA A 47 -19.35 7.11 -4.64
C ALA A 47 -19.77 8.52 -5.08
N ASN A 48 -19.22 9.56 -4.47
CA ASN A 48 -19.60 10.95 -4.75
C ASN A 48 -18.70 11.57 -5.82
N THR A 49 -17.39 11.43 -5.65
CA THR A 49 -16.35 12.15 -6.43
C THR A 49 -15.60 11.26 -7.39
N GLN A 50 -15.77 9.94 -7.29
CA GLN A 50 -14.95 8.93 -7.97
C GLN A 50 -13.44 9.03 -7.65
N THR A 51 -13.08 9.68 -6.53
CA THR A 51 -11.68 9.71 -6.05
C THR A 51 -11.22 8.27 -5.75
N PRO A 52 -10.11 7.79 -6.35
CA PRO A 52 -9.71 6.40 -6.21
C PRO A 52 -9.36 5.97 -4.78
N GLU A 53 -9.69 4.72 -4.45
CA GLU A 53 -9.36 4.12 -3.15
C GLU A 53 -7.90 3.64 -3.12
N PHE A 54 -7.00 4.56 -2.76
CA PHE A 54 -5.56 4.31 -2.65
C PHE A 54 -5.06 4.24 -1.20
N LYS A 55 -5.95 4.35 -0.20
CA LYS A 55 -5.55 4.43 1.21
C LYS A 55 -5.79 3.13 1.97
N ALA A 56 -6.74 2.30 1.53
CA ALA A 56 -6.95 0.97 2.10
C ALA A 56 -7.28 -0.06 1.01
N PHE A 57 -6.43 -1.08 0.87
CA PHE A 57 -6.63 -2.23 -0.02
C PHE A 57 -5.84 -3.43 0.50
N LEU A 58 -6.14 -4.64 0.00
CA LEU A 58 -5.54 -5.88 0.47
C LEU A 58 -4.33 -6.27 -0.39
N VAL A 59 -3.28 -6.76 0.27
CA VAL A 59 -2.04 -7.23 -0.36
C VAL A 59 -1.48 -8.43 0.40
N ASN A 60 -0.59 -9.19 -0.26
CA ASN A 60 0.26 -10.17 0.39
C ASN A 60 1.74 -9.78 0.22
N VAL A 61 2.61 -10.21 1.14
CA VAL A 61 4.05 -9.99 1.07
C VAL A 61 4.78 -11.30 1.30
N GLU A 62 5.68 -11.63 0.39
CA GLU A 62 6.51 -12.83 0.45
C GLU A 62 7.99 -12.44 0.41
N LYS A 63 8.84 -13.31 0.97
CA LYS A 63 10.30 -13.13 0.87
C LYS A 63 10.75 -13.42 -0.57
N VAL A 64 11.61 -12.55 -1.10
CA VAL A 64 12.32 -12.71 -2.38
C VAL A 64 13.77 -13.15 -2.13
#